data_AF-A0AA40K7R2-F1
#
_entry.id   AF-A0AA40K7R2-F1
#
_cell.length_a   1.000
_cell.length_b   1.000
_cell.length_c   1.000
_cell.angle_alpha   90.00
_cell.angle_beta   90.00
_cell.angle_gamma   90.00
#
_symmetry.space_group_name_H-M   'P 1'
#
loop_
_entity.id
_entity.type
_entity.pdbx_description
1 polymer ?
#
loop_
_entity_poly.entity_id
_entity_poly.type
_entity_poly.pdbx_seq_one_letter_code
_entity_poly.pdbx_strand_id
1 'polypeptide(L)'
;MRLPRVHRLPVDARADARGRARRVPDAVCVHEVDDGILWKHTNARTGSTVVARARNLVLQTIITVSNYEYIFAFVLAGAGRGADVRGAGDGDRVGGDERVGGWKNSVLVVRAPILYGNPPPAPLADDEPHGNAFATTSSFVPTESAHRLSHTANRTSTIVNESHLHARTRTPVGYRLLPHYSQLLLAHPTSHRAPRAEYASHAVWVTQHRDDELFPAGRWTMQSTGGEGIRSWVAGRAGEGAEVNGVRGEDIVVWHTFGSTHHPRAEDWPVMPVEKMVVGLKPVKFFERNPALDVAVARMGEGKSVLVRDGNGGER
;
A
#
# COMPACT_ATOMS: atom_id res chain seq x y z
N MET A 1 7.12 31.15 8.37
CA MET A 1 6.43 29.89 8.03
C MET A 1 5.29 29.72 9.04
N ARG A 2 4.02 29.76 8.62
CA ARG A 2 2.90 29.50 9.55
C ARG A 2 2.92 28.01 9.89
N LEU A 3 2.89 27.67 11.18
CA LEU A 3 2.73 26.28 11.61
C LEU A 3 1.42 25.74 11.03
N PRO A 4 1.39 24.47 10.57
CA PRO A 4 0.16 23.87 10.07
C PRO A 4 -0.90 23.87 11.17
N ARG A 5 -2.14 24.20 10.80
CA ARG A 5 -3.27 24.05 11.73
C ARG A 5 -3.50 22.56 11.97
N VAL A 6 -3.58 22.19 13.24
CA VAL A 6 -3.86 20.82 13.68
C VAL A 6 -5.25 20.77 14.28
N HIS A 7 -6.11 19.94 13.71
CA HIS A 7 -7.40 19.57 14.26
C HIS A 7 -7.22 18.31 15.11
N ARG A 8 -7.85 18.25 16.28
CA ARG A 8 -7.73 17.11 17.20
C ARG A 8 -9.11 16.53 17.44
N LEU A 9 -9.21 15.20 17.36
CA LEU A 9 -10.44 14.45 17.55
C LEU A 9 -10.32 13.58 18.80
N PRO A 10 -11.32 13.60 19.70
CA PRO A 10 -11.38 12.67 20.82
C PRO A 10 -11.82 11.28 20.36
N VAL A 11 -11.56 10.26 21.19
CA VAL A 11 -12.17 8.94 21.07
C VAL A 11 -12.96 8.65 22.35
N ASP A 12 -14.28 8.50 22.20
CA ASP A 12 -15.24 8.23 23.26
C ASP A 12 -15.68 6.75 23.17
N ALA A 13 -14.81 5.80 23.48
CA ALA A 13 -15.11 4.40 23.14
C ALA A 13 -14.49 3.30 24.02
N ARG A 14 -13.77 3.61 25.10
CA ARG A 14 -13.20 2.56 25.95
C ARG A 14 -14.04 2.38 27.21
N ALA A 15 -14.68 1.22 27.35
CA ALA A 15 -15.27 0.84 28.63
C ALA A 15 -14.15 0.56 29.65
N ASP A 16 -14.24 1.14 30.85
CA ASP A 16 -13.41 0.71 31.97
C ASP A 16 -13.89 -0.65 32.53
N ALA A 17 -13.17 -1.20 33.51
CA ALA A 17 -13.54 -2.47 34.14
C ALA A 17 -14.92 -2.45 34.85
N ARG A 18 -15.55 -1.27 34.98
CA ARG A 18 -16.88 -1.07 35.56
C ARG A 18 -17.93 -0.73 34.50
N GLY A 19 -17.59 -0.83 33.21
CA GLY A 19 -18.48 -0.53 32.09
C GLY A 19 -18.69 0.97 31.82
N ARG A 20 -17.92 1.86 32.45
CA ARG A 20 -18.06 3.30 32.24
C ARG A 20 -17.28 3.74 31.00
N ALA A 21 -17.86 4.64 30.22
CA ALA A 21 -17.18 5.23 29.08
C ALA A 21 -15.97 6.07 29.54
N ARG A 22 -14.79 5.76 28.99
CA ARG A 22 -13.58 6.55 29.15
C ARG A 22 -13.28 7.29 27.85
N ARG A 23 -13.25 8.62 27.97
CA ARG A 23 -12.84 9.53 26.91
C ARG A 23 -11.32 9.62 26.84
N VAL A 24 -10.79 9.54 25.63
CA VAL A 24 -9.38 9.85 25.33
C VAL A 24 -9.37 11.15 24.51
N PRO A 25 -9.02 12.30 25.12
CA PRO A 25 -8.93 13.55 24.37
C PRO A 25 -7.77 13.47 23.37
N ASP A 26 -7.90 14.17 22.24
CA ASP A 26 -6.82 14.34 21.26
C ASP A 26 -6.20 13.05 20.71
N ALA A 27 -6.98 11.96 20.67
CA ALA A 27 -6.52 10.64 20.27
C ALA A 27 -6.12 10.55 18.78
N VAL A 28 -6.70 11.40 17.93
CA VAL A 28 -6.37 11.51 16.50
C VAL A 28 -6.08 12.97 16.18
N CYS A 29 -4.96 13.23 15.49
CA CYS A 29 -4.67 14.53 14.91
C CYS A 29 -4.88 14.51 13.39
N VAL A 30 -5.41 15.61 12.86
CA VAL A 30 -5.70 15.82 11.45
C VAL A 30 -5.07 17.13 11.01
N HIS A 31 -4.19 17.08 10.01
CA HIS A 31 -3.48 18.26 9.53
C HIS A 31 -3.00 18.08 8.08
N GLU A 32 -2.71 19.19 7.41
CA GLU A 32 -2.12 19.20 6.07
C GLU A 32 -0.62 19.43 6.12
N VAL A 33 0.12 18.75 5.24
CA VAL A 33 1.59 18.86 5.13
C VAL A 33 2.00 19.12 3.68
N ASP A 34 3.03 19.95 3.48
CA ASP A 34 3.72 20.07 2.19
C ASP A 34 4.45 18.78 1.84
N ASP A 35 4.25 18.26 0.62
CA ASP A 35 4.92 17.04 0.15
C ASP A 35 5.76 17.30 -1.11
N GLY A 36 6.37 18.49 -1.19
CA GLY A 36 7.27 18.85 -2.28
C GLY A 36 6.57 19.02 -3.63
N ILE A 37 7.12 18.40 -4.68
CA ILE A 37 6.67 18.57 -6.06
C ILE A 37 5.57 17.55 -6.40
N LEU A 38 4.41 18.04 -6.83
CA LEU A 38 3.28 17.24 -7.32
C LEU A 38 3.47 16.84 -8.80
N TRP A 39 3.84 17.79 -9.63
CA TRP A 39 4.30 17.52 -10.99
C TRP A 39 5.07 18.75 -11.50
N LYS A 40 6.00 18.51 -12.43
CA LYS A 40 6.77 19.55 -13.08
C LYS A 40 7.08 19.14 -14.51
N HIS A 41 7.03 20.08 -15.42
CA HIS A 41 7.55 19.92 -16.77
C HIS A 41 8.20 21.20 -17.27
N THR A 42 9.27 21.06 -18.05
CA THR A 42 9.97 22.16 -18.73
C THR A 42 10.09 21.81 -20.21
N ASN A 43 9.52 22.64 -21.08
CA ASN A 43 9.67 22.50 -22.52
C ASN A 43 10.98 23.15 -22.96
N ALA A 44 11.95 22.34 -23.40
CA ALA A 44 13.26 22.83 -23.83
C ALA A 44 13.23 23.74 -25.06
N ARG A 45 12.20 23.62 -25.92
CA ARG A 45 12.08 24.43 -27.15
C ARG A 45 11.61 25.85 -26.86
N THR A 46 10.72 26.02 -25.89
CA THR A 46 10.12 27.32 -25.53
C THR A 46 10.65 27.90 -24.23
N GLY A 47 11.42 27.14 -23.44
CA GLY A 47 11.86 27.50 -22.09
C GLY A 47 10.74 27.54 -21.04
N SER A 48 9.49 27.26 -21.43
CA SER A 48 8.33 27.33 -20.53
C SER A 48 8.36 26.22 -19.49
N THR A 49 8.14 26.58 -18.23
CA THR A 49 8.14 25.64 -17.09
C THR A 49 6.82 25.74 -16.33
N VAL A 50 6.29 24.60 -15.90
CA VAL A 50 5.11 24.54 -15.02
C VAL A 50 5.42 23.62 -13.86
N VAL A 51 5.04 24.03 -12.64
CA VAL A 51 5.25 23.28 -11.40
C VAL A 51 3.99 23.37 -10.54
N ALA A 52 3.51 22.25 -10.03
CA ALA A 52 2.53 22.18 -8.95
C ALA A 52 3.17 21.57 -7.70
N ARG A 53 2.77 22.03 -6.52
CA ARG A 53 3.23 21.47 -5.23
C ARG A 53 2.23 20.48 -4.67
N ALA A 54 2.73 19.46 -3.97
CA ALA A 54 1.89 18.45 -3.34
C ALA A 54 1.50 18.89 -1.93
N ARG A 55 0.26 18.56 -1.56
CA ARG A 55 -0.30 18.72 -0.22
C ARG A 55 -0.93 17.39 0.16
N ASN A 56 -0.61 16.91 1.36
CA ASN A 56 -1.15 15.68 1.89
C ASN A 56 -2.00 15.98 3.12
N LEU A 57 -3.18 15.37 3.20
CA LEU A 57 -3.96 15.34 4.43
C LEU A 57 -3.49 14.13 5.26
N VAL A 58 -3.13 14.37 6.51
CA VAL A 58 -2.60 13.37 7.44
C VAL A 58 -3.58 13.18 8.58
N LEU A 59 -4.05 11.96 8.78
CA LEU A 59 -4.79 11.52 9.97
C LEU A 59 -3.87 10.59 10.76
N GLN A 60 -3.48 10.98 11.96
CA GLN A 60 -2.47 10.25 12.73
C GLN A 60 -2.93 9.97 14.16
N THR A 61 -2.59 8.78 14.65
CA THR A 61 -2.67 8.40 16.06
C THR A 61 -1.36 7.79 16.52
N ILE A 62 -1.05 7.89 17.80
CA ILE A 62 0.13 7.29 18.42
C ILE A 62 -0.35 6.44 19.59
N ILE A 63 0.09 5.19 19.63
CA ILE A 63 -0.20 4.28 20.75
C ILE A 63 1.09 3.84 21.41
N THR A 64 1.08 3.80 22.75
CA THR A 64 2.16 3.22 23.53
C THR A 64 1.77 1.84 24.00
N VAL A 65 2.61 0.84 23.69
CA VAL A 65 2.45 -0.54 24.16
C VAL A 65 3.72 -0.91 24.92
N SER A 66 3.64 -0.82 26.25
CA SER A 66 4.80 -1.00 27.13
C SER A 66 5.96 -0.07 26.73
N ASN A 67 7.05 -0.61 26.19
CA ASN A 67 8.27 0.10 25.84
C ASN A 67 8.32 0.63 24.39
N TYR A 68 7.27 0.42 23.60
CA TYR A 68 7.20 0.86 22.21
C TYR A 68 6.13 1.93 22.01
N GLU A 69 6.45 2.92 21.18
CA GLU A 69 5.51 3.85 20.57
C GLU A 69 5.29 3.50 19.10
N TYR A 70 4.02 3.30 18.73
CA TYR A 70 3.63 3.07 17.35
C TYR A 70 2.91 4.29 16.78
N ILE A 71 3.39 4.77 15.63
CA ILE A 71 2.78 5.91 14.92
C ILE A 71 2.02 5.36 13.72
N PHE A 72 0.70 5.51 13.72
CA PHE A 72 -0.16 5.18 12.58
C PHE A 72 -0.62 6.45 11.90
N ALA A 73 -0.27 6.64 10.64
CA ALA A 73 -0.65 7.80 9.85
C ALA A 73 -1.28 7.37 8.52
N PHE A 74 -2.55 7.71 8.33
CA PHE A 74 -3.24 7.64 7.06
C PHE A 74 -2.99 8.95 6.31
N VAL A 75 -2.33 8.84 5.16
CA VAL A 75 -1.90 9.97 4.34
C VAL A 75 -2.66 9.93 3.02
N LEU A 76 -3.57 10.89 2.86
CA LEU A 76 -4.28 11.08 1.61
C LEU A 76 -3.49 12.08 0.76
N ALA A 77 -2.80 11.57 -0.25
CA ALA A 77 -2.07 12.40 -1.16
C ALA A 77 -3.03 13.00 -2.20
N GLY A 78 -2.94 14.31 -2.40
CA GLY A 78 -3.74 14.99 -3.41
C GLY A 78 -3.58 14.37 -4.81
N ALA A 79 -4.66 14.44 -5.58
CA ALA A 79 -4.65 14.20 -7.02
C ALA A 79 -4.13 12.82 -7.49
N GLY A 80 -4.73 11.76 -6.96
CA GLY A 80 -4.56 10.42 -7.52
C GLY A 80 -3.14 9.83 -7.37
N ARG A 81 -2.35 10.34 -6.42
CA ARG A 81 -1.10 9.66 -6.01
C ARG A 81 -1.36 8.42 -5.18
N GLY A 82 -2.52 8.38 -4.51
CA GLY A 82 -2.96 7.26 -3.68
C GLY A 82 -3.19 7.64 -2.24
N ALA A 83 -3.66 6.68 -1.45
CA ALA A 83 -3.60 6.75 0.00
C ALA A 83 -2.38 5.95 0.45
N ASP A 84 -1.53 6.54 1.30
CA ASP A 84 -0.46 5.83 1.97
C ASP A 84 -0.85 5.59 3.43
N VAL A 85 -0.66 4.37 3.92
CA VAL A 85 -0.59 4.10 5.36
C VAL A 85 0.88 4.09 5.74
N ARG A 86 1.26 4.99 6.64
CA ARG A 86 2.59 5.04 7.23
C ARG A 86 2.50 4.53 8.66
N GLY A 87 3.17 3.41 8.91
CA GLY A 87 3.34 2.83 10.23
C GLY A 87 4.78 3.04 10.71
N ALA A 88 4.97 3.34 11.99
CA ALA A 88 6.26 3.20 12.65
C ALA A 88 6.12 2.17 13.77
N GLY A 89 6.88 1.07 13.70
CA GLY A 89 6.89 -0.04 14.64
C GLY A 89 6.78 -1.43 13.99
N ASP A 90 7.17 -2.47 14.73
CA ASP A 90 7.23 -3.85 14.22
C ASP A 90 5.84 -4.50 14.06
N GLY A 91 5.55 -4.96 12.84
CA GLY A 91 4.48 -5.95 12.56
C GLY A 91 3.09 -5.39 12.20
N ASP A 92 3.04 -4.30 11.44
CA ASP A 92 1.78 -3.64 11.05
C ASP A 92 0.99 -4.35 9.94
N ARG A 93 -0.33 -4.13 9.96
CA ARG A 93 -1.30 -4.73 9.05
C ARG A 93 -2.24 -3.67 8.51
N VAL A 94 -2.58 -3.80 7.23
CA VAL A 94 -3.69 -3.04 6.63
C VAL A 94 -4.60 -4.05 5.95
N GLY A 95 -5.84 -4.15 6.44
CA GLY A 95 -6.96 -4.76 5.74
C GLY A 95 -7.89 -3.64 5.29
N GLY A 96 -8.29 -3.65 4.02
CA GLY A 96 -9.26 -2.73 3.45
C GLY A 96 -10.47 -3.48 2.90
N ASP A 97 -11.67 -2.99 3.18
CA ASP A 97 -12.87 -3.26 2.38
C ASP A 97 -12.81 -2.27 1.20
N GLU A 98 -12.28 -2.74 0.07
CA GLU A 98 -11.98 -1.87 -1.07
C GLU A 98 -13.10 -1.86 -2.10
N ARG A 99 -13.91 -0.80 -2.08
CA ARG A 99 -15.03 -0.59 -3.00
C ARG A 99 -14.64 0.24 -4.22
N VAL A 100 -13.77 -0.31 -5.07
CA VAL A 100 -13.35 0.42 -6.27
C VAL A 100 -14.51 0.49 -7.26
N GLY A 101 -15.10 1.67 -7.45
CA GLY A 101 -16.21 1.86 -8.40
C GLY A 101 -17.50 1.11 -8.07
N GLY A 102 -17.64 0.57 -6.85
CA GLY A 102 -18.74 -0.29 -6.43
C GLY A 102 -18.23 -1.43 -5.54
N TRP A 103 -19.11 -2.37 -5.19
CA TRP A 103 -18.81 -3.49 -4.28
C TRP A 103 -18.27 -4.74 -4.97
N LYS A 104 -18.46 -4.86 -6.29
CA LYS A 104 -18.05 -6.04 -7.05
C LYS A 104 -16.65 -5.83 -7.60
N ASN A 105 -15.67 -6.41 -6.91
CA ASN A 105 -14.27 -6.23 -7.21
C ASN A 105 -13.55 -7.55 -7.48
N SER A 106 -12.41 -7.44 -8.14
CA SER A 106 -11.54 -8.56 -8.47
C SER A 106 -10.09 -8.16 -8.21
N VAL A 107 -9.25 -9.13 -7.86
CA VAL A 107 -7.80 -8.89 -7.78
C VAL A 107 -7.13 -9.36 -9.08
N LEU A 108 -6.50 -8.42 -9.79
CA LEU A 108 -5.68 -8.66 -10.97
C LEU A 108 -4.19 -8.69 -10.56
N VAL A 109 -3.55 -9.84 -10.72
CA VAL A 109 -2.11 -10.00 -10.48
C VAL A 109 -1.37 -9.77 -11.79
N VAL A 110 -0.45 -8.81 -11.80
CA VAL A 110 0.40 -8.49 -12.96
C VAL A 110 1.85 -8.81 -12.64
N ARG A 111 2.56 -9.41 -13.60
CA ARG A 111 3.98 -9.80 -13.49
C ARG A 111 4.74 -9.35 -14.72
N ALA A 112 5.97 -8.88 -14.51
CA ALA A 112 6.97 -8.61 -15.54
C ALA A 112 8.25 -9.38 -15.16
N PRO A 113 8.45 -10.61 -15.66
CA PRO A 113 9.62 -11.41 -15.31
C PRO A 113 10.92 -10.73 -15.79
N ILE A 114 11.99 -10.88 -15.01
CA ILE A 114 13.34 -10.52 -15.46
C ILE A 114 13.71 -11.41 -16.66
N LEU A 115 14.12 -10.78 -17.76
CA LEU A 115 14.62 -11.44 -18.97
C LEU A 115 16.17 -11.52 -19.00
N TYR A 116 16.82 -11.03 -17.94
CA TYR A 116 18.27 -10.99 -17.78
C TYR A 116 18.73 -12.02 -16.74
N GLY A 117 19.57 -12.99 -17.11
CA GLY A 117 20.06 -14.00 -16.18
C GLY A 117 21.00 -15.00 -16.83
N ASN A 118 21.62 -15.85 -16.00
CA ASN A 118 22.42 -16.99 -16.43
C ASN A 118 21.84 -18.30 -15.85
N PRO A 119 21.37 -19.25 -16.68
CA PRO A 119 21.24 -19.12 -18.13
C PRO A 119 20.20 -18.07 -18.52
N PRO A 120 20.28 -17.48 -19.72
CA PRO A 120 19.25 -16.58 -20.20
C PRO A 120 17.90 -17.33 -20.18
N PRO A 121 16.81 -16.67 -19.76
CA PRO A 121 15.47 -17.21 -19.99
C PRO A 121 15.28 -17.45 -21.51
N ALA A 122 14.33 -18.31 -21.85
CA ALA A 122 14.07 -18.89 -23.18
C ALA A 122 14.65 -18.10 -24.39
N PRO A 123 15.21 -18.79 -25.41
CA PRO A 123 15.85 -18.14 -26.55
C PRO A 123 14.98 -17.03 -27.15
N LEU A 124 15.61 -15.95 -27.60
CA LEU A 124 14.93 -14.85 -28.27
C LEU A 124 14.03 -15.41 -29.37
N ALA A 125 12.76 -14.99 -29.38
CA ALA A 125 11.88 -15.33 -30.48
C ALA A 125 12.41 -14.68 -31.77
N ASP A 126 12.17 -15.34 -32.91
CA ASP A 126 12.70 -14.91 -34.22
C ASP A 126 12.24 -13.49 -34.63
N ASP A 127 11.16 -12.98 -34.02
CA ASP A 127 10.57 -11.65 -34.22
C ASP A 127 11.11 -10.57 -33.26
N GLU A 128 12.05 -10.89 -32.37
CA GLU A 128 12.66 -9.95 -31.41
C GLU A 128 14.19 -9.89 -31.59
N PRO A 129 14.68 -9.32 -32.71
CA PRO A 129 16.10 -9.38 -33.10
C PRO A 129 17.04 -8.60 -32.18
N HIS A 130 16.50 -7.75 -31.32
CA HIS A 130 17.27 -6.85 -30.46
C HIS A 130 17.15 -7.20 -28.96
N GLY A 131 16.29 -8.15 -28.59
CA GLY A 131 16.17 -8.65 -27.21
C GLY A 131 15.81 -7.57 -26.18
N ASN A 132 15.12 -6.51 -26.60
CA ASN A 132 14.77 -5.38 -25.75
C ASN A 132 13.28 -5.32 -25.41
N ALA A 133 12.45 -6.20 -26.00
CA ALA A 133 11.07 -6.37 -25.62
C ALA A 133 10.94 -6.99 -24.22
N PHE A 134 9.97 -6.47 -23.47
CA PHE A 134 9.45 -7.10 -22.28
C PHE A 134 7.92 -7.06 -22.33
N ALA A 135 7.29 -8.06 -21.75
CA ALA A 135 5.85 -8.15 -21.67
C ALA A 135 5.40 -8.39 -20.24
N THR A 136 4.20 -7.91 -19.93
CA THR A 136 3.53 -8.23 -18.67
C THR A 136 2.53 -9.34 -18.88
N THR A 137 2.48 -10.30 -17.97
CA THR A 137 1.37 -11.26 -17.88
C THR A 137 0.42 -10.83 -16.78
N SER A 138 -0.88 -11.03 -16.99
CA SER A 138 -1.90 -10.68 -16.01
C SER A 138 -2.91 -11.82 -15.84
N SER A 139 -3.28 -12.10 -14.60
CA SER A 139 -4.27 -13.13 -14.28
C SER A 139 -5.14 -12.66 -13.11
N PHE A 140 -6.44 -12.96 -13.17
CA PHE A 140 -7.34 -12.74 -12.04
C PHE A 140 -7.15 -13.80 -10.96
N VAL A 141 -7.38 -13.42 -9.70
CA VAL A 141 -7.50 -14.34 -8.58
C VAL A 141 -8.93 -14.89 -8.56
N PRO A 142 -9.16 -16.19 -8.79
CA PRO A 142 -10.51 -16.73 -8.92
C PRO A 142 -11.16 -17.04 -7.56
N THR A 143 -10.36 -17.51 -6.59
CA THR A 143 -10.82 -17.95 -5.27
C THR A 143 -9.94 -17.40 -4.16
N GLU A 144 -10.44 -17.46 -2.92
CA GLU A 144 -9.70 -17.05 -1.72
C GLU A 144 -8.32 -17.68 -1.71
N SER A 145 -7.29 -16.87 -1.53
CA SER A 145 -5.91 -17.34 -1.67
C SER A 145 -4.89 -16.41 -1.03
N ALA A 146 -3.67 -16.94 -0.90
CA ALA A 146 -2.52 -16.25 -0.36
C ALA A 146 -1.44 -16.08 -1.43
N HIS A 147 -0.76 -14.95 -1.42
CA HIS A 147 0.25 -14.60 -2.41
C HIS A 147 1.50 -14.01 -1.76
N ARG A 148 2.65 -14.37 -2.32
CA ARG A 148 3.93 -13.71 -2.02
C ARG A 148 4.16 -12.53 -2.96
N LEU A 149 4.89 -11.53 -2.47
CA LEU A 149 5.48 -10.51 -3.32
C LEU A 149 6.62 -11.12 -4.15
N SER A 150 7.03 -10.43 -5.21
CA SER A 150 8.19 -10.83 -6.00
C SER A 150 8.78 -9.59 -6.68
N HIS A 151 9.91 -9.13 -6.15
CA HIS A 151 10.66 -8.04 -6.74
C HIS A 151 11.31 -8.47 -8.07
N THR A 152 11.65 -9.76 -8.21
CA THR A 152 12.23 -10.34 -9.44
C THR A 152 11.26 -10.41 -10.61
N ALA A 153 9.95 -10.43 -10.37
CA ALA A 153 8.94 -10.39 -11.42
C ALA A 153 8.07 -9.13 -11.35
N ASN A 154 8.50 -8.12 -10.59
CA ASN A 154 7.74 -6.92 -10.27
C ASN A 154 6.24 -7.21 -10.05
N ARG A 155 5.93 -8.21 -9.21
CA ARG A 155 4.56 -8.67 -9.05
C ARG A 155 3.75 -7.58 -8.37
N THR A 156 2.64 -7.18 -8.99
CA THR A 156 1.70 -6.21 -8.44
C THR A 156 0.32 -6.81 -8.32
N SER A 157 -0.39 -6.43 -7.25
CA SER A 157 -1.80 -6.76 -7.04
C SER A 157 -2.62 -5.50 -7.28
N THR A 158 -3.56 -5.56 -8.21
CA THR A 158 -4.45 -4.43 -8.53
C THR A 158 -5.88 -4.85 -8.25
N ILE A 159 -6.54 -4.15 -7.34
CA ILE A 159 -7.98 -4.28 -7.08
C ILE A 159 -8.68 -3.53 -8.19
N VAL A 160 -9.51 -4.22 -8.95
CA VAL A 160 -10.20 -3.66 -10.13
C VAL A 160 -11.70 -3.87 -10.03
N ASN A 161 -12.41 -3.08 -10.81
CA ASN A 161 -13.83 -3.28 -11.06
C ASN A 161 -14.06 -3.62 -12.52
N GLU A 162 -14.47 -4.87 -12.78
CA GLU A 162 -14.64 -5.37 -14.15
C GLU A 162 -15.86 -4.79 -14.87
N SER A 163 -16.88 -4.30 -14.14
CA SER A 163 -18.05 -3.66 -14.76
C SER A 163 -17.84 -2.18 -15.08
N HIS A 164 -16.80 -1.56 -14.52
CA HIS A 164 -16.44 -0.17 -14.79
C HIS A 164 -15.15 -0.10 -15.62
N LEU A 165 -15.30 0.15 -16.92
CA LEU A 165 -14.18 0.23 -17.85
C LEU A 165 -13.74 1.68 -18.06
N HIS A 166 -12.43 1.87 -18.11
CA HIS A 166 -11.85 3.16 -18.48
C HIS A 166 -12.15 3.48 -19.95
N ALA A 167 -12.66 4.69 -20.23
CA ALA A 167 -13.22 5.06 -21.53
C ALA A 167 -12.30 4.85 -22.74
N ARG A 168 -10.99 5.13 -22.58
CA ARG A 168 -10.01 5.04 -23.69
C ARG A 168 -9.40 3.66 -23.85
N THR A 169 -8.81 3.14 -22.78
CA THR A 169 -8.11 1.84 -22.78
C THR A 169 -9.05 0.64 -22.78
N ARG A 170 -10.35 0.82 -22.48
CA ARG A 170 -11.36 -0.26 -22.37
C ARG A 170 -10.95 -1.38 -21.42
N THR A 171 -10.17 -1.05 -20.39
CA THR A 171 -9.74 -1.98 -19.35
C THR A 171 -10.34 -1.58 -17.99
N PRO A 172 -10.51 -2.53 -17.05
CA PRO A 172 -11.06 -2.26 -15.73
C PRO A 172 -10.35 -1.12 -15.00
N VAL A 173 -11.12 -0.23 -14.37
CA VAL A 173 -10.60 0.79 -13.44
C VAL A 173 -10.14 0.11 -12.14
N GLY A 174 -9.12 0.66 -11.48
CA GLY A 174 -8.55 -0.01 -10.32
C GLY A 174 -7.70 0.86 -9.39
N TYR A 175 -7.35 0.29 -8.24
CA TYR A 175 -6.28 0.74 -7.36
C TYR A 175 -5.25 -0.38 -7.20
N ARG A 176 -3.97 -0.04 -7.37
CA ARG A 176 -2.84 -0.95 -7.22
C ARG A 176 -2.24 -0.82 -5.83
N LEU A 177 -2.05 -1.95 -5.17
CA LEU A 177 -1.26 -2.05 -3.96
C LEU A 177 0.21 -1.74 -4.29
N LEU A 178 0.76 -0.73 -3.64
CA LEU A 178 2.18 -0.46 -3.50
C LEU A 178 2.61 -1.07 -2.16
N PRO A 179 3.08 -2.32 -2.16
CA PRO A 179 3.37 -3.01 -0.92
C PRO A 179 4.65 -2.47 -0.27
N HIS A 180 4.73 -2.59 1.05
CA HIS A 180 6.01 -2.55 1.73
C HIS A 180 6.65 -3.94 1.61
N TYR A 181 7.84 -4.00 1.00
CA TYR A 181 8.57 -5.27 0.89
C TYR A 181 9.26 -5.59 2.20
N SER A 182 8.77 -6.61 2.89
CA SER A 182 9.36 -7.09 4.15
C SER A 182 9.56 -8.59 4.15
N GLN A 183 10.40 -9.04 5.09
CA GLN A 183 10.50 -10.45 5.43
C GLN A 183 9.19 -10.93 6.08
N LEU A 184 8.78 -12.16 5.76
CA LEU A 184 7.64 -12.82 6.38
C LEU A 184 8.04 -13.47 7.71
N LEU A 185 7.09 -14.12 8.38
CA LEU A 185 7.33 -14.78 9.66
C LEU A 185 8.54 -15.73 9.62
N LEU A 186 9.53 -15.44 10.47
CA LEU A 186 10.75 -16.24 10.63
C LEU A 186 10.57 -17.50 11.48
N ALA A 187 9.52 -17.54 12.30
CA ALA A 187 9.30 -18.66 13.20
C ALA A 187 9.11 -19.96 12.43
N HIS A 188 9.74 -21.05 12.90
CA HIS A 188 9.59 -22.37 12.28
C HIS A 188 8.10 -22.77 12.23
N PRO A 189 7.62 -23.43 11.16
CA PRO A 189 6.20 -23.80 11.03
C PRO A 189 5.65 -24.67 12.17
N THR A 190 6.50 -25.45 12.85
CA THR A 190 6.10 -26.27 14.02
C THR A 190 6.16 -25.52 15.35
N SER A 191 6.58 -24.25 15.35
CA SER A 191 6.60 -23.44 16.57
C SER A 191 5.19 -23.09 17.05
N HIS A 192 5.03 -22.84 18.34
CA HIS A 192 3.76 -22.37 18.91
C HIS A 192 3.33 -20.97 18.38
N ARG A 193 4.24 -20.21 17.75
CA ARG A 193 3.94 -18.88 17.20
C ARG A 193 3.29 -18.95 15.82
N ALA A 194 3.72 -19.88 14.97
CA ALA A 194 3.25 -20.01 13.60
C ALA A 194 1.73 -20.14 13.46
N PRO A 195 1.03 -21.03 14.21
CA PRO A 195 -0.43 -21.16 14.09
C PRO A 195 -1.20 -19.97 14.69
N ARG A 196 -0.57 -19.13 15.50
CA ARG A 196 -1.19 -17.93 16.10
C ARG A 196 -1.09 -16.69 15.21
N ALA A 197 -0.17 -16.70 14.25
CA ALA A 197 0.12 -15.58 13.36
C ALA A 197 0.03 -16.01 11.89
N GLU A 198 -1.03 -16.75 11.54
CA GLU A 198 -1.22 -17.34 10.22
C GLU A 198 -1.09 -16.34 9.07
N TYR A 199 -1.62 -15.14 9.27
CA TYR A 199 -1.54 -14.02 8.33
C TYR A 199 -0.09 -13.68 7.92
N ALA A 200 0.87 -13.88 8.83
CA ALA A 200 2.27 -13.51 8.63
C ALA A 200 3.03 -14.49 7.71
N SER A 201 2.36 -15.55 7.25
CA SER A 201 2.96 -16.55 6.37
C SER A 201 2.96 -16.18 4.88
N HIS A 202 2.17 -15.19 4.49
CA HIS A 202 2.10 -14.63 3.14
C HIS A 202 1.95 -13.12 3.21
N ALA A 203 2.34 -12.44 2.12
CA ALA A 203 2.36 -10.99 2.08
C ALA A 203 1.01 -10.39 1.71
N VAL A 204 0.22 -11.10 0.89
CA VAL A 204 -1.11 -10.64 0.45
C VAL A 204 -2.08 -11.81 0.58
N TRP A 205 -3.24 -11.57 1.19
CA TRP A 205 -4.36 -12.49 1.19
C TRP A 205 -5.56 -11.82 0.53
N VAL A 206 -6.36 -12.61 -0.15
CA VAL A 206 -7.63 -12.17 -0.75
C VAL A 206 -8.70 -13.10 -0.23
N THR A 207 -9.70 -12.54 0.45
CA THR A 207 -10.86 -13.27 0.97
C THR A 207 -12.15 -12.65 0.44
N GLN A 208 -13.24 -13.42 0.42
CA GLN A 208 -14.56 -12.84 0.26
C GLN A 208 -14.91 -12.07 1.54
N HIS A 209 -15.64 -10.97 1.42
CA HIS A 209 -16.08 -10.19 2.57
C HIS A 209 -17.07 -10.98 3.44
N ARG A 210 -16.87 -10.91 4.77
CA ARG A 210 -17.79 -11.40 5.80
C ARG A 210 -17.75 -10.44 6.98
N ASP A 211 -18.92 -10.06 7.49
CA ASP A 211 -19.07 -9.03 8.53
C ASP A 211 -18.27 -9.32 9.82
N ASP A 212 -18.05 -10.58 10.14
CA ASP A 212 -17.39 -11.01 11.38
C ASP A 212 -15.90 -11.40 11.22
N GLU A 213 -15.38 -11.42 10.00
CA GLU A 213 -13.97 -11.71 9.67
C GLU A 213 -13.10 -10.45 9.71
N LEU A 214 -12.92 -9.87 10.90
CA LEU A 214 -12.17 -8.61 11.09
C LEU A 214 -10.71 -8.81 11.52
N PHE A 215 -10.39 -9.93 12.15
CA PHE A 215 -9.10 -10.14 12.84
C PHE A 215 -8.35 -11.35 12.27
N PRO A 216 -7.31 -11.17 11.44
CA PRO A 216 -6.71 -12.26 10.65
C PRO A 216 -5.86 -13.25 11.50
N ALA A 217 -5.79 -13.02 12.82
CA ALA A 217 -5.19 -13.92 13.80
C ALA A 217 -6.23 -14.59 14.72
N GLY A 218 -7.52 -14.40 14.45
CA GLY A 218 -8.63 -14.81 15.30
C GLY A 218 -9.13 -13.68 16.22
N ARG A 219 -10.35 -13.85 16.75
CA ARG A 219 -11.02 -12.86 17.63
C ARG A 219 -10.36 -12.76 19.01
N TRP A 220 -9.88 -13.88 19.54
CA TRP A 220 -9.32 -13.98 20.89
C TRP A 220 -7.85 -14.39 20.84
N THR A 221 -6.94 -13.42 20.89
CA THR A 221 -5.50 -13.66 20.63
C THR A 221 -4.67 -13.95 21.88
N MET A 222 -5.12 -13.46 23.03
CA MET A 222 -4.43 -13.65 24.31
C MET A 222 -4.46 -15.14 24.69
N GLN A 223 -3.27 -15.74 24.87
CA GLN A 223 -3.09 -17.17 25.18
C GLN A 223 -3.70 -18.15 24.16
N SER A 224 -4.01 -17.71 22.94
CA SER A 224 -4.55 -18.59 21.90
C SER A 224 -3.59 -19.72 21.52
N THR A 225 -4.13 -20.88 21.13
CA THR A 225 -3.36 -21.98 20.54
C THR A 225 -3.20 -21.85 19.02
N GLY A 226 -3.87 -20.87 18.40
CA GLY A 226 -3.93 -20.68 16.96
C GLY A 226 -5.05 -21.48 16.29
N GLY A 227 -5.12 -21.45 14.96
CA GLY A 227 -6.12 -22.21 14.18
C GLY A 227 -7.43 -21.49 13.91
N GLU A 228 -7.58 -20.23 14.33
CA GLU A 228 -8.76 -19.39 14.09
C GLU A 228 -8.46 -18.18 13.17
N GLY A 229 -7.29 -18.17 12.53
CA GLY A 229 -6.82 -17.06 11.72
C GLY A 229 -7.20 -17.18 10.25
N ILE A 230 -6.68 -16.24 9.46
CA ILE A 230 -6.99 -16.12 8.03
C ILE A 230 -6.62 -17.35 7.21
N ARG A 231 -5.58 -18.10 7.59
CA ARG A 231 -5.23 -19.32 6.87
C ARG A 231 -6.27 -20.39 7.15
N SER A 232 -6.72 -20.53 8.39
CA SER A 232 -7.81 -21.43 8.74
C SER A 232 -9.11 -21.08 8.05
N TRP A 233 -9.46 -19.79 7.92
CA TRP A 233 -10.65 -19.36 7.19
C TRP A 233 -10.61 -19.81 5.73
N VAL A 234 -9.51 -19.48 5.04
CA VAL A 234 -9.30 -19.83 3.62
C VAL A 234 -9.24 -21.34 3.42
N ALA A 235 -8.53 -22.07 4.30
CA ALA A 235 -8.40 -23.52 4.21
C ALA A 235 -9.71 -24.24 4.51
N GLY A 236 -10.48 -23.76 5.50
CA GLY A 236 -11.77 -24.32 5.87
C GLY A 236 -12.75 -24.32 4.70
N ARG A 237 -12.69 -23.30 3.84
CA ARG A 237 -13.55 -23.13 2.66
C ARG A 237 -12.93 -23.65 1.36
N ALA A 238 -11.76 -24.26 1.44
CA ALA A 238 -11.08 -24.75 0.25
C ALA A 238 -11.90 -25.91 -0.36
N GLY A 239 -12.28 -25.76 -1.63
CA GLY A 239 -13.07 -26.78 -2.34
C GLY A 239 -14.59 -26.67 -2.19
N GLU A 240 -15.12 -25.71 -1.42
CA GLU A 240 -16.56 -25.49 -1.25
C GLU A 240 -17.27 -24.82 -2.46
N GLY A 241 -16.56 -24.72 -3.60
CA GLY A 241 -17.08 -24.11 -4.83
C GLY A 241 -17.00 -22.58 -4.84
N ALA A 242 -17.18 -22.00 -6.04
CA ALA A 242 -17.02 -20.56 -6.27
C ALA A 242 -18.04 -19.69 -5.53
N GLU A 243 -19.21 -20.22 -5.17
CA GLU A 243 -20.21 -19.49 -4.37
C GLU A 243 -19.72 -19.18 -2.95
N VAL A 244 -18.83 -20.02 -2.40
CA VAL A 244 -18.36 -19.90 -1.00
C VAL A 244 -16.98 -19.26 -0.90
N ASN A 245 -16.11 -19.50 -1.88
CA ASN A 245 -14.73 -19.01 -1.86
C ASN A 245 -14.34 -18.22 -3.11
N GLY A 246 -15.27 -17.89 -4.01
CA GLY A 246 -15.00 -17.05 -5.17
C GLY A 246 -14.71 -15.61 -4.76
N VAL A 247 -13.71 -14.99 -5.41
CA VAL A 247 -13.28 -13.61 -5.11
C VAL A 247 -13.19 -12.73 -6.37
N ARG A 248 -13.66 -13.23 -7.52
CA ARG A 248 -13.66 -12.47 -8.77
C ARG A 248 -15.05 -11.90 -9.03
N GLY A 249 -15.17 -10.58 -9.05
CA GLY A 249 -16.43 -9.88 -9.27
C GLY A 249 -17.34 -9.89 -8.05
N GLU A 250 -16.76 -10.09 -6.86
CA GLU A 250 -17.45 -10.24 -5.58
C GLU A 250 -17.03 -9.13 -4.61
N ASP A 251 -17.70 -9.08 -3.47
CA ASP A 251 -17.27 -8.27 -2.33
C ASP A 251 -16.06 -8.94 -1.66
N ILE A 252 -14.94 -8.23 -1.61
CA ILE A 252 -13.64 -8.81 -1.26
C ILE A 252 -12.91 -7.97 -0.22
N VAL A 253 -12.02 -8.62 0.52
CA VAL A 253 -11.08 -7.98 1.43
C VAL A 253 -9.67 -8.36 1.03
N VAL A 254 -8.81 -7.35 0.81
CA VAL A 254 -7.37 -7.57 0.63
C VAL A 254 -6.63 -7.31 1.94
N TRP A 255 -5.85 -8.31 2.36
CA TRP A 255 -5.05 -8.24 3.58
C TRP A 255 -3.57 -8.18 3.21
N HIS A 256 -2.89 -7.08 3.54
CA HIS A 256 -1.46 -6.95 3.32
C HIS A 256 -0.68 -7.09 4.63
N THR A 257 0.19 -8.11 4.68
CA THR A 257 1.16 -8.32 5.76
C THR A 257 2.46 -7.61 5.40
N PHE A 258 2.93 -6.77 6.32
CA PHE A 258 4.26 -6.16 6.28
C PHE A 258 4.80 -6.00 7.71
N GLY A 259 6.08 -5.65 7.87
CA GLY A 259 6.70 -5.48 9.18
C GLY A 259 8.22 -5.37 9.06
N SER A 260 8.93 -5.22 10.19
CA SER A 260 10.40 -5.26 10.21
C SER A 260 10.90 -6.56 10.80
N THR A 261 12.08 -6.98 10.34
CA THR A 261 12.94 -7.86 11.13
C THR A 261 13.92 -6.96 11.84
N HIS A 262 13.55 -6.50 13.04
CA HIS A 262 14.37 -5.55 13.78
C HIS A 262 15.63 -6.24 14.31
N HIS A 263 16.79 -5.85 13.76
CA HIS A 263 18.11 -6.17 14.29
C HIS A 263 18.60 -4.94 15.06
N PRO A 264 18.50 -4.90 16.41
CA PRO A 264 18.80 -3.70 17.17
C PRO A 264 20.23 -3.22 16.97
N ARG A 265 20.41 -1.90 16.96
CA ARG A 265 21.71 -1.24 16.82
C ARG A 265 21.99 -0.35 18.03
N ALA A 266 23.24 0.06 18.20
CA ALA A 266 23.64 0.93 19.31
C ALA A 266 22.92 2.28 19.27
N GLU A 267 22.62 2.78 18.07
CA GLU A 267 21.87 4.02 17.82
C GLU A 267 20.40 3.94 18.25
N ASP A 268 19.87 2.74 18.50
CA ASP A 268 18.50 2.56 19.00
C ASP A 268 18.42 2.82 20.53
N TRP A 269 19.56 3.02 21.20
CA TRP A 269 19.67 3.25 22.64
C TRP A 269 20.08 4.70 22.96
N PRO A 270 19.52 5.35 24.00
CA PRO A 270 18.52 4.84 24.95
C PRO A 270 17.07 4.95 24.47
N VAL A 271 16.84 5.65 23.36
CA VAL A 271 15.53 5.82 22.74
C VAL A 271 15.71 5.70 21.24
N MET A 272 14.97 4.78 20.63
CA MET A 272 15.11 4.44 19.22
C MET A 272 14.61 5.57 18.32
N PRO A 273 15.41 6.02 17.33
CA PRO A 273 14.91 6.86 16.25
C PRO A 273 13.83 6.14 15.43
N VAL A 274 12.87 6.87 14.89
CA VAL A 274 11.74 6.29 14.15
C VAL A 274 12.19 5.46 12.94
N GLU A 275 11.75 4.20 12.85
CA GLU A 275 11.78 3.38 11.64
C GLU A 275 10.41 3.48 10.93
N LYS A 276 10.40 3.66 9.61
CA LYS A 276 9.17 3.97 8.85
C LYS A 276 8.86 2.91 7.81
N MET A 277 7.61 2.46 7.82
CA MET A 277 7.04 1.58 6.80
C MET A 277 5.91 2.30 6.07
N VAL A 278 5.82 2.09 4.76
CA VAL A 278 4.84 2.76 3.91
C VAL A 278 4.21 1.74 2.97
N VAL A 279 2.89 1.66 3.02
CA VAL A 279 2.05 0.92 2.07
C VAL A 279 1.18 1.93 1.35
N GLY A 280 1.05 1.82 0.04
CA GLY A 280 0.26 2.73 -0.77
C GLY A 280 -0.84 2.03 -1.57
N LEU A 281 -1.91 2.76 -1.90
CA LEU A 281 -2.92 2.37 -2.87
C LEU A 281 -2.97 3.41 -3.98
N LYS A 282 -2.45 3.07 -5.16
CA LYS A 282 -2.35 4.01 -6.29
C LYS A 282 -3.45 3.77 -7.32
N PRO A 283 -4.19 4.79 -7.76
CA PRO A 283 -5.17 4.62 -8.83
C PRO A 283 -4.47 4.21 -10.13
N VAL A 284 -5.03 3.19 -10.80
CA VAL A 284 -4.55 2.68 -12.08
C VAL A 284 -5.74 2.66 -13.02
N LYS A 285 -5.69 3.51 -14.05
CA LYS A 285 -6.78 3.69 -15.04
C LYS A 285 -8.10 4.11 -14.40
N PHE A 286 -8.08 4.64 -13.17
CA PHE A 286 -9.28 5.12 -12.50
C PHE A 286 -9.74 6.47 -13.06
N PHE A 287 -8.79 7.35 -13.38
CA PHE A 287 -9.04 8.66 -13.98
C PHE A 287 -8.67 8.64 -15.46
N GLU A 288 -9.37 9.44 -16.28
CA GLU A 288 -9.11 9.56 -17.71
C GLU A 288 -7.77 10.21 -18.08
N ARG A 289 -7.25 11.01 -17.16
CA ARG A 289 -6.01 11.77 -17.26
C ARG A 289 -5.48 12.04 -15.86
N ASN A 290 -4.32 12.67 -15.76
CA ASN A 290 -3.76 13.10 -14.49
C ASN A 290 -4.80 13.99 -13.75
N PRO A 291 -5.33 13.57 -12.59
CA PRO A 291 -6.32 14.33 -11.84
C PRO A 291 -5.69 15.52 -11.09
N ALA A 292 -4.38 15.77 -11.23
CA ALA A 292 -3.65 16.88 -10.61
C ALA A 292 -3.55 18.13 -11.48
N LEU A 293 -4.13 18.11 -12.68
CA LEU A 293 -3.95 19.18 -13.67
C LEU A 293 -4.72 20.46 -13.33
N ASP A 294 -5.73 20.38 -12.46
CA ASP A 294 -6.50 21.50 -11.94
C ASP A 294 -5.92 22.09 -10.64
N VAL A 295 -4.89 21.47 -10.07
CA VAL A 295 -4.17 22.00 -8.91
C VAL A 295 -3.43 23.27 -9.32
N ALA A 296 -3.61 24.33 -8.52
CA ALA A 296 -2.96 25.61 -8.75
C ALA A 296 -1.44 25.46 -8.89
N VAL A 297 -0.91 25.99 -9.99
CA VAL A 297 0.52 26.01 -10.26
C VAL A 297 1.22 26.99 -9.31
N ALA A 298 2.43 26.65 -8.90
CA ALA A 298 3.27 27.56 -8.11
C ALA A 298 3.54 28.84 -8.92
N ARG A 299 3.43 30.01 -8.26
CA ARG A 299 3.71 31.29 -8.93
C ARG A 299 5.15 31.32 -9.43
N MET A 300 5.30 31.59 -10.73
CA MET A 300 6.61 31.73 -11.38
C MET A 300 7.34 32.94 -10.79
N GLY A 301 8.35 32.65 -9.97
CA GLY A 301 9.14 33.62 -9.18
C GLY A 301 9.90 32.91 -8.05
N GLU A 302 9.28 31.91 -7.42
CA GLU A 302 9.83 31.18 -6.26
C GLU A 302 10.37 29.78 -6.59
N GLY A 303 10.13 29.27 -7.81
CA GLY A 303 10.52 27.92 -8.25
C GLY A 303 11.53 27.90 -9.40
N LYS A 304 12.67 28.59 -9.26
CA LYS A 304 13.71 28.63 -10.31
C LYS A 304 14.63 27.41 -10.24
N SER A 305 14.19 26.30 -10.81
CA SER A 305 15.13 25.29 -11.29
C SER A 305 15.45 25.64 -12.74
N VAL A 306 16.65 26.17 -12.96
CA VAL A 306 17.19 26.49 -14.28
C VAL A 306 17.95 25.28 -14.82
N LEU A 307 17.97 25.14 -16.15
CA LEU A 307 18.89 24.21 -16.81
C LEU A 307 20.31 24.59 -16.43
N VAL A 308 21.08 23.66 -15.85
CA VAL A 308 22.53 23.85 -15.70
C VAL A 308 23.09 23.88 -17.11
N ARG A 309 23.57 25.05 -17.54
CA ARG A 309 24.38 25.16 -18.75
C ARG A 309 25.78 24.73 -18.36
N ASP A 310 26.35 23.77 -19.09
CA ASP A 310 27.74 23.39 -18.90
C ASP A 310 28.60 24.65 -18.96
N GLY A 311 29.42 24.84 -17.93
CA GLY A 311 30.29 25.99 -17.76
C GLY A 311 31.42 25.97 -18.77
N ASN A 312 31.12 26.24 -20.05
CA ASN A 312 32.08 26.79 -20.98
C ASN A 312 31.72 28.26 -21.20
N GLY A 313 31.95 29.04 -20.16
CA GLY A 313 32.18 30.47 -20.29
C GLY A 313 33.56 30.66 -20.90
N GLY A 314 33.60 30.76 -22.23
CA GLY A 314 34.75 31.20 -22.98
C GLY A 314 34.24 32.07 -24.12
N GLU A 315 34.45 33.38 -24.00
CA GLU A 315 34.30 34.35 -25.08
C GLU A 315 35.02 33.86 -26.35
N ARG A 316 34.32 33.87 -27.49
CA ARG A 316 34.75 34.51 -28.73
C ARG A 316 33.52 34.93 -29.54
#